data_AF-A0A7K2NZS0-F1
#
_entry.id   AF-A0A7K2NZS0-F1
#
_cell.length_a   1.000
_cell.length_b   1.000
_cell.length_c   1.000
_cell.angle_alpha   90.00
_cell.angle_beta   90.00
_cell.angle_gamma   90.00
#
_symmetry.space_group_name_H-M   'P 1'
#
loop_
_entity.id
_entity.type
_entity.pdbx_description
1 polymer ?
#
loop_
_entity_poly.entity_id
_entity_poly.type
_entity_poly.pdbx_seq_one_letter_code
_entity_poly.pdbx_strand_id
1 'polypeptide(L)'
;AGYLPVTDIAGRVRVHGRGGTVLQPGIDLLLRAEDFPPTAPVLVVTDGWCDVLRVRREHAYLIPQGARLPFTARGPVFRVS
;
A
#
# COMPACT_ATOMS: atom_id res chain seq x y z
N ALA A 1 12.43 12.43 -6.95
CA ALA A 1 11.33 12.74 -6.03
C ALA A 1 10.32 11.60 -6.07
N GLY A 2 10.33 10.72 -5.07
CA GLY A 2 9.37 9.65 -4.81
C GLY A 2 8.24 10.02 -3.85
N TYR A 3 8.21 11.24 -3.30
CA TYR A 3 7.02 11.78 -2.63
C TYR A 3 6.11 12.50 -3.63
N LEU A 4 4.88 12.01 -3.77
CA LEU A 4 3.85 12.64 -4.57
C LEU A 4 2.75 13.16 -3.62
N PRO A 5 2.40 14.45 -3.63
CA PRO A 5 1.23 14.97 -2.94
C PRO A 5 -0.01 14.15 -3.30
N VAL A 6 -0.90 13.90 -2.33
CA VAL A 6 -2.12 13.09 -2.55
C VAL A 6 -2.96 13.60 -3.72
N THR A 7 -2.98 14.92 -3.93
CA THR A 7 -3.64 15.59 -5.06
C THR A 7 -3.14 15.14 -6.43
N ASP A 8 -1.88 14.72 -6.51
CA ASP A 8 -1.20 14.39 -7.77
C ASP A 8 -1.34 12.89 -8.11
N ILE A 9 -1.78 12.06 -7.14
CA ILE A 9 -1.96 10.60 -7.31
C ILE A 9 -3.14 10.29 -8.24
N ALA A 10 -4.11 11.20 -8.35
CA ALA A 10 -5.32 11.02 -9.15
C ALA A 10 -5.06 10.85 -10.67
N GLY A 11 -3.85 11.11 -11.17
CA GLY A 11 -3.59 11.19 -12.61
C GLY A 11 -2.57 10.23 -13.23
N ARG A 12 -1.88 9.34 -12.47
CA ARG A 12 -0.69 8.62 -13.02
C ARG A 12 -0.53 7.13 -12.73
N VAL A 13 -1.49 6.45 -12.07
CA VAL A 13 -1.31 5.03 -11.76
C VAL A 13 -2.05 4.16 -12.77
N ARG A 14 -1.29 3.46 -13.63
CA ARG A 14 -1.82 2.45 -14.55
C ARG A 14 -1.64 1.06 -13.92
N VAL A 15 -2.72 0.52 -13.37
CA VAL A 15 -2.75 -0.84 -12.81
C VAL A 15 -2.87 -1.86 -13.95
N HIS A 16 -1.91 -2.78 -14.06
CA HIS A 16 -1.98 -3.91 -15.00
C HIS A 16 -2.33 -5.18 -14.24
N GLY A 17 -3.59 -5.62 -14.33
CA GLY A 17 -4.10 -6.77 -13.60
C GLY A 17 -4.09 -8.06 -14.42
N ARG A 18 -3.38 -9.08 -13.93
CA ARG A 18 -3.58 -10.51 -14.25
C ARG A 18 -3.10 -11.40 -13.09
N GLY A 19 -3.86 -11.48 -11.99
CA GLY A 19 -3.72 -12.56 -11.00
C GLY A 19 -2.92 -12.30 -9.72
N GLY A 20 -2.92 -11.06 -9.22
CA GLY A 20 -2.29 -10.67 -7.95
C GLY A 20 -1.30 -9.53 -8.15
N THR A 21 -1.39 -8.49 -7.32
CA THR A 21 -0.45 -7.36 -7.37
C THR A 21 0.73 -7.68 -6.47
N VAL A 22 1.95 -7.66 -7.00
CA VAL A 22 3.19 -7.77 -6.20
C VAL A 22 3.52 -6.38 -5.64
N LEU A 23 3.08 -6.11 -4.42
CA LEU A 23 3.17 -4.78 -3.80
C LEU A 23 4.47 -4.59 -3.01
N GLN A 24 5.14 -5.66 -2.58
CA GLN A 24 6.36 -5.57 -1.77
C GLN A 24 7.46 -4.69 -2.40
N PRO A 25 7.74 -4.73 -3.72
CA PRO A 25 8.74 -3.86 -4.33
C PRO A 25 8.43 -2.37 -4.19
N GLY A 26 7.14 -1.99 -4.23
CA GLY A 26 6.71 -0.61 -4.01
C GLY A 26 6.94 -0.16 -2.57
N ILE A 27 6.66 -1.05 -1.61
CA ILE A 27 6.95 -0.82 -0.18
C ILE A 27 8.46 -0.67 0.05
N ASP A 28 9.26 -1.55 -0.56
CA ASP A 28 10.73 -1.52 -0.42
C ASP A 28 11.32 -0.21 -0.99
N LEU A 29 10.76 0.29 -2.10
CA LEU A 29 11.14 1.57 -2.68
C LEU A 29 10.80 2.73 -1.73
N LEU A 30 9.57 2.77 -1.20
CA LEU A 30 9.16 3.81 -0.24
C LEU A 30 10.04 3.83 1.01
N LEU A 31 10.44 2.66 1.53
CA LEU A 31 11.30 2.57 2.70
C LEU A 31 12.74 3.03 2.47
N ARG A 32 13.20 3.04 1.21
CA ARG A 32 14.56 3.45 0.82
C ARG A 32 14.61 4.85 0.19
N ALA A 33 13.47 5.43 -0.15
CA ALA A 33 13.39 6.74 -0.77
C ALA A 33 13.87 7.83 0.21
N GLU A 34 14.93 8.54 -0.16
CA GLU A 34 15.51 9.62 0.65
C GLU A 34 14.53 10.79 0.87
N ASP A 35 13.59 10.99 -0.06
CA ASP A 35 12.60 12.04 0.00
C ASP A 35 11.25 11.58 0.60
N PHE A 36 11.18 10.35 1.11
CA PHE A 36 10.04 9.89 1.89
C PHE A 36 10.32 10.07 3.39
N PRO A 37 9.48 10.82 4.14
CA PRO A 37 9.81 11.14 5.53
C PRO A 37 10.03 9.87 6.37
N PRO A 38 11.09 9.82 7.20
CA PRO A 38 11.50 8.60 7.88
C PRO A 38 10.47 8.06 8.87
N THR A 39 9.58 8.92 9.37
CA THR A 39 8.51 8.59 10.32
C THR A 39 7.12 8.70 9.71
N ALA A 40 6.99 8.96 8.40
CA ALA A 40 5.67 9.03 7.78
C ALA A 40 5.01 7.64 7.81
N PRO A 41 3.75 7.55 8.27
CA PRO A 41 3.00 6.30 8.23
C PRO A 41 2.65 5.92 6.78
N VAL A 42 2.48 4.62 6.54
CA VAL A 42 2.13 4.07 5.21
C VAL A 42 0.68 3.59 5.20
N LEU A 43 -0.10 4.02 4.20
CA LEU A 43 -1.41 3.44 3.92
C LEU A 43 -1.32 2.54 2.69
N VAL A 44 -1.61 1.25 2.87
CA VAL A 44 -1.69 0.29 1.75
C VAL A 44 -3.14 0.16 1.31
N VAL A 45 -3.43 0.56 0.06
CA VAL A 45 -4.76 0.40 -0.55
C VAL A 45 -4.72 -0.81 -1.48
N THR A 46 -5.57 -1.80 -1.24
CA THR A 46 -5.61 -3.04 -2.03
C THR A 46 -7.01 -3.64 -2.04
N ASP A 47 -7.36 -4.34 -3.10
CA ASP A 47 -8.57 -5.17 -3.22
C ASP A 47 -8.47 -6.51 -2.44
N GLY A 48 -7.32 -6.77 -1.79
CA GLY A 48 -7.05 -8.01 -1.07
C GLY A 48 -6.40 -9.09 -1.94
N TRP A 49 -6.17 -8.82 -3.23
CA TRP A 49 -5.43 -9.71 -4.13
C TRP A 49 -3.98 -9.25 -4.27
N CYS A 50 -3.19 -9.49 -3.23
CA CYS A 50 -1.77 -9.15 -3.17
C CYS A 50 -0.90 -10.27 -2.60
N ASP A 51 0.42 -10.13 -2.72
CA ASP A 51 1.41 -10.93 -2.01
C ASP A 51 1.44 -10.61 -0.50
N VAL A 52 2.11 -11.44 0.29
CA VAL A 52 2.29 -11.18 1.72
C VAL A 52 3.21 -9.98 1.91
N LEU A 53 2.70 -8.96 2.61
CA LEU A 53 3.43 -7.70 2.78
C LEU A 53 4.20 -7.66 4.10
N ARG A 54 5.42 -7.14 4.02
CA ARG A 54 6.31 -6.86 5.15
C ARG A 54 6.51 -5.36 5.24
N VAL A 55 5.68 -4.71 6.05
CA VAL A 55 5.78 -3.28 6.33
C VAL A 55 6.39 -3.08 7.72
N ARG A 56 7.59 -2.46 7.77
CA ARG A 56 8.36 -2.28 9.02
C ARG A 56 8.04 -0.98 9.77
N ARG A 57 7.36 -0.03 9.13
CA ARG A 57 6.95 1.25 9.72
C ARG A 57 5.51 1.20 10.21
N GLU A 58 5.07 2.23 10.93
CA GLU A 58 3.66 2.45 11.22
C GLU A 58 2.85 2.42 9.93
N HIS A 59 1.78 1.61 9.91
CA HIS A 59 0.99 1.41 8.72
C HIS A 59 -0.43 0.96 9.01
N ALA A 60 -1.28 1.12 8.00
CA ALA A 60 -2.64 0.60 7.96
C ALA A 60 -2.98 0.06 6.57
N TYR A 61 -4.05 -0.72 6.50
CA TYR A 61 -4.60 -1.27 5.27
C TYR A 61 -5.99 -0.69 5.01
N LEU A 62 -6.27 -0.27 3.78
CA LEU A 62 -7.61 0.08 3.32
C LEU A 62 -8.04 -0.93 2.25
N ILE A 63 -9.12 -1.65 2.52
CA ILE A 63 -9.64 -2.71 1.62
C ILE A 63 -11.15 -2.56 1.40
N PRO A 64 -11.70 -3.10 0.29
CA PRO A 64 -13.15 -3.15 0.10
C PRO A 64 -13.86 -3.93 1.22
N GLN A 65 -15.10 -3.55 1.49
CA GLN A 65 -16.00 -4.34 2.32
C GLN A 65 -16.11 -5.77 1.75
N GLY A 66 -16.02 -6.78 2.62
CA GLY A 66 -16.05 -8.20 2.21
C GLY A 66 -14.71 -8.78 1.74
N ALA A 67 -13.72 -7.94 1.38
CA ALA A 67 -12.38 -8.41 1.03
C ALA A 67 -11.60 -8.91 2.27
N ARG A 68 -10.59 -9.75 2.03
CA ARG A 68 -9.67 -10.23 3.07
C ARG A 68 -8.24 -10.13 2.57
N LEU A 69 -7.32 -9.82 3.47
CA LEU A 69 -5.89 -9.91 3.18
C LEU A 69 -5.47 -11.39 3.21
N PRO A 70 -4.54 -11.81 2.34
CA PRO A 70 -4.04 -13.18 2.30
C PRO A 70 -3.04 -13.50 3.43
N PHE A 71 -2.96 -12.63 4.44
CA PHE A 71 -2.10 -12.72 5.60
C PHE A 71 -2.74 -12.02 6.80
N THR A 72 -2.28 -12.34 8.00
CA THR A 72 -2.66 -11.63 9.23
C THR A 72 -2.07 -10.22 9.22
N ALA A 73 -2.94 -9.20 9.21
CA ALA A 73 -2.52 -7.81 9.23
C ALA A 73 -1.77 -7.47 10.53
N ARG A 74 -0.64 -6.77 10.39
CA ARG A 74 0.12 -6.19 11.51
C ARG A 74 -0.15 -4.69 11.62
N GLY A 75 -1.40 -4.33 11.86
CA GLY A 75 -1.85 -2.94 11.93
C GLY A 75 -3.36 -2.83 11.70
N PRO A 76 -3.92 -1.62 11.77
CA PRO A 76 -5.34 -1.40 11.52
C PRO A 76 -5.73 -1.80 10.10
N VAL A 77 -6.93 -2.39 9.97
CA VAL A 77 -7.58 -2.67 8.69
C VAL A 77 -8.87 -1.86 8.64
N PHE A 78 -8.91 -0.89 7.75
CA PHE A 78 -10.09 -0.09 7.46
C PHE A 78 -10.81 -0.67 6.24
N ARG A 79 -12.14 -0.55 6.24
CA ARG A 79 -12.98 -1.05 5.17
C ARG A 79 -13.78 0.09 4.56
N VAL A 80 -13.85 0.10 3.23
CA VAL A 80 -14.62 1.08 2.46
C VAL A 80 -15.68 0.37 1.63
N SER A 81 -16.86 0.99 1.56
CA SER A 81 -18.03 0.55 0.78
C SER A 81 -18.01 1.12 -0.63
#